data_AF-A0A452ZNY3-F1
#
_entry.id   AF-A0A452ZNY3-F1
#
_cell.length_a   1.000
_cell.length_b   1.000
_cell.length_c   1.000
_cell.angle_alpha   90.00
_cell.angle_beta   90.00
_cell.angle_gamma   90.00
#
_symmetry.space_group_name_H-M   'P 1'
#
loop_
_entity.id
_entity.type
_entity.pdbx_description
1 polymer ?
#
loop_
_entity_poly.entity_id
_entity_poly.type
_entity_poly.pdbx_seq_one_letter_code
_entity_poly.pdbx_strand_id
1 'polypeptide(L)'
;IYQTPFCFVCCHLTSGEKDGNLTKRNADVEEILRRTIFNPVHRVSMPKGIHDHEKIIWFGDLNYRINLSYERTHELISRQEWDLLFDNDQLKWELMKGRTFDGWIEGVISFPPTYKYEFNSDKYAGDEPISARRRPAWYAICLIKLLPFCFAHLI
;
A
#
# COMPACT_ATOMS: atom_id res chain seq x y z
N ILE A 1 5.31 33.84 3.22
CA ILE A 1 5.36 32.61 4.04
C ILE A 1 4.44 31.61 3.37
N TYR A 2 4.98 30.57 2.72
CA TYR A 2 4.17 29.50 2.12
C TYR A 2 3.84 28.47 3.21
N GLN A 3 2.58 28.04 3.29
CA GLN A 3 2.16 26.96 4.17
C GLN A 3 1.67 25.80 3.31
N THR A 4 2.43 24.71 3.29
CA THR A 4 2.08 23.47 2.58
C THR A 4 1.60 22.44 3.60
N PRO A 5 0.30 22.10 3.65
CA PRO A 5 -0.20 21.10 4.56
C PRO A 5 0.17 19.67 4.13
N PHE A 6 0.75 18.91 5.07
CA PHE A 6 1.08 17.49 4.91
C PHE A 6 0.13 16.62 5.74
N CYS A 7 -0.30 15.49 5.19
CA CYS A 7 -1.01 14.43 5.91
C CYS A 7 -0.22 13.12 5.84
N PHE A 8 -0.08 12.47 6.99
CA PHE A 8 0.55 11.16 7.11
C PHE A 8 -0.50 10.17 7.61
N VAL A 9 -0.77 9.12 6.83
CA VAL A 9 -1.71 8.07 7.15
C VAL A 9 -0.93 6.78 7.35
N CYS A 10 -0.89 6.27 8.57
CA CYS A 10 -0.34 4.95 8.89
C CYS A 10 -1.49 3.99 9.20
N CYS A 11 -1.62 2.89 8.47
CA CYS A 11 -2.69 1.93 8.72
C CYS A 11 -2.23 0.46 8.74
N HIS A 12 -3.11 -0.40 9.25
CA HIS A 12 -3.02 -1.84 9.16
C HIS A 12 -4.35 -2.35 8.63
N LEU A 13 -4.40 -2.77 7.37
CA LEU A 13 -5.64 -3.20 6.70
C LEU A 13 -5.94 -4.69 6.94
N THR A 14 -7.16 -5.12 6.59
CA THR A 14 -7.60 -6.51 6.71
C THR A 14 -6.59 -7.52 6.16
N SER A 15 -6.17 -8.49 6.98
CA SER A 15 -5.18 -9.50 6.62
C SER A 15 -5.80 -10.79 6.02
N GLY A 16 -4.95 -11.63 5.43
CA GLY A 16 -5.29 -12.99 4.98
C GLY A 16 -5.61 -13.12 3.48
N GLU A 17 -5.70 -14.35 3.00
CA GLU A 17 -5.76 -14.67 1.56
C GLU A 17 -7.10 -15.24 1.09
N LYS A 18 -8.12 -15.22 1.96
CA LYS A 18 -9.46 -15.74 1.62
C LYS A 18 -10.13 -14.88 0.55
N ASP A 19 -10.98 -15.50 -0.25
CA ASP A 19 -11.84 -14.80 -1.19
C ASP A 19 -12.64 -13.69 -0.51
N GLY A 20 -12.64 -12.50 -1.12
CA GLY A 20 -13.29 -11.30 -0.59
C GLY A 20 -12.43 -10.45 0.36
N ASN A 21 -11.25 -10.90 0.80
CA ASN A 21 -10.36 -10.06 1.62
C ASN A 21 -9.83 -8.83 0.87
N LEU A 22 -9.64 -8.93 -0.44
CA LEU A 22 -9.31 -7.78 -1.29
C LEU A 22 -10.38 -6.68 -1.16
N THR A 23 -11.65 -7.06 -1.28
CA THR A 23 -12.78 -6.13 -1.14
C THR A 23 -12.85 -5.52 0.26
N LYS A 24 -12.51 -6.29 1.30
CA LYS A 24 -12.44 -5.77 2.68
C LYS A 24 -11.34 -4.73 2.86
N ARG A 25 -10.14 -4.95 2.32
CA ARG A 25 -9.06 -3.94 2.36
C ARG A 25 -9.45 -2.66 1.63
N ASN A 26 -10.10 -2.80 0.48
CA ASN A 26 -10.64 -1.65 -0.25
C ASN A 26 -11.65 -0.88 0.61
N ALA A 27 -12.59 -1.59 1.26
CA ALA A 27 -13.55 -0.98 2.15
C ALA A 27 -12.90 -0.31 3.38
N ASP A 28 -11.83 -0.91 3.94
CA ASP A 28 -11.06 -0.32 5.04
C ASP A 28 -10.44 1.03 4.62
N VAL A 29 -9.88 1.12 3.40
CA VAL A 29 -9.30 2.35 2.86
C VAL A 29 -10.36 3.43 2.69
N GLU A 30 -11.50 3.09 2.07
CA GLU A 30 -12.64 4.01 1.91
C GLU A 30 -13.13 4.51 3.27
N GLU A 31 -13.18 3.64 4.28
CA GLU A 31 -13.61 4.02 5.61
C GLU A 31 -12.61 4.94 6.32
N ILE A 32 -11.30 4.71 6.15
CA ILE A 32 -10.26 5.62 6.66
C ILE A 32 -10.39 7.00 6.01
N LEU A 33 -10.54 7.06 4.69
CA LEU A 33 -10.72 8.31 3.95
C LEU A 33 -11.97 9.07 4.42
N ARG A 34 -13.08 8.35 4.60
CA ARG A 34 -14.38 8.92 4.97
C ARG A 34 -14.46 9.37 6.43
N ARG A 35 -13.87 8.61 7.36
CA ARG A 35 -14.01 8.88 8.81
C ARG A 35 -12.93 9.79 9.39
N THR A 36 -11.78 9.92 8.74
CA THR A 36 -10.69 10.74 9.28
C THR A 36 -10.99 12.21 9.11
N ILE A 37 -11.38 12.85 10.21
CA ILE A 37 -11.66 14.29 10.27
C ILE A 37 -10.68 14.94 11.26
N PHE A 38 -9.92 15.91 10.78
CA PHE A 38 -9.06 16.76 11.60
C PHE A 38 -9.88 17.93 12.15
N ASN A 39 -9.84 18.14 13.47
CA ASN A 39 -10.52 19.26 14.12
C ASN A 39 -9.50 20.35 14.48
N PRO A 40 -9.34 21.41 13.67
CA PRO A 40 -8.35 22.44 13.94
C PRO A 40 -8.84 23.32 15.08
N VAL A 41 -8.21 23.20 16.25
CA VAL A 41 -8.67 23.85 17.48
C VAL A 41 -8.63 25.39 17.38
N HIS A 42 -7.78 25.99 16.53
CA HIS A 42 -7.56 27.45 16.58
C HIS A 42 -7.21 28.17 15.25
N ARG A 43 -7.41 27.58 14.06
CA ARG A 43 -7.01 28.22 12.79
C ARG A 43 -8.04 28.07 11.68
N VAL A 44 -8.61 29.20 11.25
CA VAL A 44 -9.45 29.35 10.05
C VAL A 44 -8.54 29.19 8.82
N SER A 45 -8.38 27.96 8.32
CA SER A 45 -7.74 27.56 7.03
C SER A 45 -7.12 26.16 7.04
N MET A 46 -7.18 25.41 8.15
CA MET A 46 -6.59 24.07 8.19
C MET A 46 -7.44 23.02 7.46
N PRO A 47 -6.81 22.06 6.77
CA PRO A 47 -7.47 20.89 6.18
C PRO A 47 -8.36 20.15 7.18
N LYS A 48 -9.56 19.72 6.76
CA LYS A 48 -10.50 18.98 7.61
C LYS A 48 -10.51 17.49 7.31
N GLY A 49 -10.29 17.10 6.06
CA GLY A 49 -10.15 15.70 5.64
C GLY A 49 -8.74 15.38 5.15
N ILE A 50 -8.47 14.09 4.92
CA ILE A 50 -7.19 13.64 4.32
C ILE A 50 -6.96 14.31 2.96
N HIS A 51 -7.97 14.34 2.09
CA HIS A 51 -7.87 14.92 0.74
C HIS A 51 -7.75 16.45 0.69
N ASP A 52 -7.97 17.14 1.81
CA ASP A 52 -7.80 18.60 1.89
C ASP A 52 -6.32 19.02 2.02
N HIS A 53 -5.41 18.06 2.21
CA HIS A 53 -3.97 18.32 2.32
C HIS A 53 -3.30 18.35 0.94
N GLU A 54 -2.27 19.19 0.79
CA GLU A 54 -1.54 19.36 -0.45
C GLU A 54 -0.64 18.16 -0.76
N LYS A 55 -0.03 17.60 0.29
CA LYS A 55 0.84 16.42 0.23
C LYS A 55 0.30 15.36 1.18
N ILE A 56 0.01 14.17 0.66
CA ILE A 56 -0.49 13.06 1.46
C ILE A 56 0.44 11.86 1.27
N ILE A 57 0.90 11.31 2.39
CA ILE A 57 1.75 10.13 2.45
C ILE A 57 0.98 9.05 3.20
N TRP A 58 0.66 7.96 2.52
CA TRP A 58 0.01 6.79 3.11
C TRP A 58 1.00 5.64 3.16
N PHE A 59 1.17 5.06 4.35
CA PHE A 59 2.05 3.93 4.58
C PHE A 59 1.48 2.97 5.63
N GLY A 60 2.16 1.86 5.87
CA GLY A 60 1.82 0.87 6.88
C GLY A 60 1.66 -0.53 6.29
N ASP A 61 0.93 -1.38 7.00
CA ASP A 61 0.63 -2.75 6.57
C ASP A 61 -0.66 -2.77 5.75
N LEU A 62 -0.54 -2.53 4.45
CA LEU A 62 -1.70 -2.52 3.55
C LEU A 62 -2.22 -3.95 3.28
N ASN A 63 -1.44 -4.97 3.62
CA ASN A 63 -1.77 -6.37 3.50
C ASN A 63 -2.13 -6.89 2.10
N TYR A 64 -2.05 -6.10 1.02
CA TYR A 64 -2.25 -6.56 -0.35
C TYR A 64 -1.31 -7.73 -0.68
N ARG A 65 -1.81 -8.68 -1.48
CA ARG A 65 -1.11 -9.96 -1.75
C ARG A 65 -0.84 -10.12 -3.24
N ILE A 66 0.14 -10.95 -3.55
CA ILE A 66 0.45 -11.34 -4.92
C ILE A 66 -0.60 -12.36 -5.40
N ASN A 67 -1.21 -12.10 -6.55
CA ASN A 67 -2.24 -12.94 -7.15
C ASN A 67 -1.66 -14.10 -7.98
N LEU A 68 -0.71 -14.84 -7.41
CA LEU A 68 -0.07 -16.02 -8.02
C LEU A 68 -0.21 -17.24 -7.10
N SER A 69 -0.06 -18.45 -7.64
CA SER A 69 0.05 -19.65 -6.81
C SER A 69 1.32 -19.62 -5.97
N TYR A 70 1.33 -20.39 -4.88
CA TYR A 70 2.49 -20.51 -4.01
C TYR A 70 3.73 -20.96 -4.80
N GLU A 71 3.57 -22.00 -5.63
CA GLU A 71 4.65 -22.59 -6.44
C GLU A 71 5.22 -21.56 -7.42
N ARG A 72 4.35 -20.83 -8.13
CA ARG A 72 4.78 -19.82 -9.10
C ARG A 72 5.45 -18.64 -8.41
N THR A 73 4.96 -18.23 -7.24
CA THR A 73 5.56 -17.16 -6.44
C THR A 73 6.99 -17.53 -6.04
N HIS A 74 7.20 -18.74 -5.51
CA HIS A 74 8.53 -19.23 -5.13
C HIS A 74 9.47 -19.41 -6.32
N GLU A 75 8.96 -19.88 -7.47
CA GLU A 75 9.73 -19.97 -8.71
C GLU A 75 10.27 -18.60 -9.14
N LEU A 76 9.41 -17.57 -9.20
CA LEU A 76 9.81 -16.21 -9.56
C LEU A 76 10.81 -15.61 -8.56
N ILE A 77 10.60 -15.84 -7.26
CA ILE A 77 11.55 -15.42 -6.21
C ILE A 77 12.92 -16.07 -6.43
N SER A 78 12.96 -17.38 -6.72
CA SER A 78 14.23 -18.11 -6.95
C SER A 78 15.00 -17.59 -8.17
N ARG A 79 14.28 -17.06 -9.17
CA ARG A 79 14.86 -16.45 -10.38
C ARG A 79 15.13 -14.96 -10.23
N GLN A 80 14.75 -14.37 -9.10
CA GLN A 80 14.83 -12.94 -8.84
C GLN A 80 14.07 -12.09 -9.88
N GLU A 81 12.98 -12.64 -10.43
CA GLU A 81 12.11 -11.97 -11.40
C GLU A 81 11.09 -11.10 -10.66
N TRP A 82 11.56 -10.01 -10.04
CA TRP A 82 10.73 -9.13 -9.21
C TRP A 82 9.63 -8.42 -9.99
N ASP A 83 9.90 -8.02 -11.23
CA ASP A 83 8.94 -7.30 -12.08
C ASP A 83 7.65 -8.11 -12.29
N LEU A 84 7.78 -9.43 -12.50
CA LEU A 84 6.63 -10.31 -12.67
C LEU A 84 5.84 -10.50 -11.36
N LEU A 85 6.52 -10.47 -10.21
CA LEU A 85 5.84 -10.49 -8.91
C LEU A 85 5.06 -9.19 -8.69
N PHE A 86 5.64 -8.04 -9.04
CA PHE A 86 4.96 -6.74 -8.99
C PHE A 86 3.77 -6.65 -9.95
N ASP A 87 3.90 -7.19 -11.16
CA ASP A 87 2.80 -7.20 -12.14
C ASP A 87 1.57 -7.99 -11.67
N ASN A 88 1.76 -8.87 -10.69
CA ASN A 88 0.68 -9.64 -10.08
C ASN A 88 0.31 -9.14 -8.67
N ASP A 89 0.81 -7.98 -8.25
CA ASP A 89 0.44 -7.38 -6.97
C ASP A 89 -0.99 -6.80 -6.99
N GLN A 90 -1.78 -7.13 -5.97
CA GLN A 90 -3.16 -6.66 -5.87
C GLN A 90 -3.28 -5.15 -5.71
N LEU A 91 -2.37 -4.49 -4.99
CA LEU A 91 -2.40 -3.04 -4.82
C LEU A 91 -2.15 -2.34 -6.14
N LYS A 92 -1.14 -2.80 -6.91
CA LYS A 92 -0.87 -2.30 -8.26
C LYS A 92 -2.12 -2.35 -9.13
N TRP A 93 -2.87 -3.45 -9.09
CA TRP A 93 -4.11 -3.59 -9.84
C TRP A 93 -5.21 -2.65 -9.36
N GLU A 94 -5.36 -2.45 -8.06
CA GLU A 94 -6.38 -1.53 -7.53
C GLU A 94 -6.02 -0.05 -7.79
N LEU A 95 -4.73 0.30 -7.81
CA LEU A 95 -4.22 1.60 -8.27
C LEU A 95 -4.56 1.82 -9.75
N MET A 96 -4.25 0.86 -10.63
CA MET A 96 -4.53 0.95 -12.07
C MET A 96 -6.03 1.06 -12.37
N LYS A 97 -6.90 0.45 -11.55
CA LYS A 97 -8.36 0.52 -11.74
C LYS A 97 -8.94 1.87 -11.34
N GLY A 98 -8.20 2.74 -10.64
CA GLY A 98 -8.66 4.06 -10.23
C GLY A 98 -9.90 4.02 -9.32
N ARG A 99 -10.00 3.01 -8.45
CA ARG A 99 -11.10 2.89 -7.47
C ARG A 99 -10.65 3.41 -6.11
N THR A 100 -10.21 2.49 -5.25
CA THR A 100 -9.79 2.73 -3.86
C THR A 100 -8.66 3.75 -3.70
N PHE A 101 -7.76 3.78 -4.68
CA PHE A 101 -6.56 4.63 -4.66
C PHE A 101 -6.47 5.52 -5.91
N ASP A 102 -7.60 6.10 -6.32
CA ASP A 102 -7.60 7.03 -7.45
C ASP A 102 -6.68 8.24 -7.22
N GLY A 103 -5.81 8.52 -8.19
CA GLY A 103 -4.82 9.59 -8.16
C GLY A 103 -3.68 9.42 -7.15
N TRP A 104 -3.51 8.24 -6.55
CA TRP A 104 -2.33 7.91 -5.75
C TRP A 104 -1.23 7.32 -6.62
N ILE A 105 0.02 7.61 -6.24
CA ILE A 105 1.22 7.12 -6.92
C ILE A 105 2.01 6.30 -5.91
N GLU A 106 2.32 5.07 -6.27
CA GLU A 106 3.22 4.23 -5.50
C GLU A 106 4.67 4.63 -5.77
N GLY A 107 5.48 4.77 -4.71
CA GLY A 107 6.91 4.97 -4.87
C GLY A 107 7.57 3.77 -5.57
N VAL A 108 8.67 3.99 -6.29
CA VAL A 108 9.39 2.89 -6.96
C VAL A 108 9.88 1.90 -5.90
N ILE A 109 9.36 0.67 -5.94
CA ILE A 109 9.80 -0.43 -5.08
C ILE A 109 10.90 -1.20 -5.80
N SER A 110 12.14 -1.03 -5.36
CA SER A 110 13.32 -1.71 -5.92
C SER A 110 13.93 -2.73 -4.96
N PHE A 111 13.13 -3.25 -4.02
CA PHE A 111 13.57 -4.17 -2.96
C PHE A 111 12.68 -5.43 -2.91
N PRO A 112 13.21 -6.58 -2.45
CA PRO A 112 12.49 -7.84 -2.46
C PRO A 112 11.31 -7.85 -1.47
N PRO A 113 10.32 -8.75 -1.61
CA PRO A 113 9.21 -8.89 -0.68
C PRO A 113 9.67 -8.96 0.78
N THR A 114 9.00 -8.25 1.69
CA THR A 114 9.47 -8.03 3.07
C THR A 114 8.93 -9.05 4.08
N TYR A 115 8.14 -10.01 3.63
CA TYR A 115 7.54 -11.07 4.44
C TYR A 115 7.29 -12.30 3.57
N LYS A 116 7.25 -13.54 4.07
CA LYS A 116 7.60 -13.99 5.43
C LYS A 116 9.00 -14.59 5.40
N TYR A 117 9.92 -14.02 6.16
CA TYR A 117 11.24 -14.62 6.36
C TYR A 117 11.21 -15.61 7.53
N GLU A 118 12.09 -16.61 7.46
CA GLU A 118 12.42 -17.43 8.63
C GLU A 118 13.08 -16.56 9.71
N PHE A 119 12.91 -16.95 10.98
CA PHE A 119 13.49 -16.19 12.09
C PHE A 119 15.02 -16.14 11.99
N ASN A 120 15.60 -14.93 12.02
CA ASN A 120 17.04 -14.66 11.87
C ASN A 120 17.66 -15.21 10.57
N SER A 121 16.93 -15.17 9.46
CA SER A 121 17.40 -15.71 8.19
C SER A 121 16.92 -14.85 7.01
N ASP A 122 17.74 -14.75 5.97
CA ASP A 122 17.37 -14.11 4.70
C ASP A 122 16.60 -15.08 3.77
N LYS A 123 16.21 -16.25 4.28
CA LYS A 123 15.39 -17.23 3.56
C LYS A 123 13.91 -16.98 3.80
N TYR A 124 13.13 -17.01 2.73
CA TYR A 124 11.67 -17.02 2.82
C TYR A 124 11.18 -18.33 3.45
N ALA A 125 10.20 -18.23 4.34
CA ALA A 125 9.61 -19.37 5.04
C ALA A 125 8.93 -20.33 4.03
N GLY A 126 9.58 -21.46 3.76
CA GLY A 126 9.15 -22.44 2.74
C GLY A 126 8.63 -23.77 3.29
N ASP A 127 9.13 -24.18 4.45
CA ASP A 127 8.92 -25.52 5.03
C ASP A 127 7.79 -25.59 6.09
N GLU A 128 6.94 -24.56 6.16
CA GLU A 128 5.79 -24.60 7.07
C GLU A 128 4.70 -25.57 6.59
N PRO A 129 3.97 -26.23 7.52
CA PRO A 129 2.81 -27.03 7.18
C PRO A 129 1.82 -26.22 6.32
N ILE A 130 1.11 -26.88 5.41
CA ILE A 130 0.23 -26.22 4.42
C ILE A 130 -0.73 -25.19 5.05
N SER A 131 -1.17 -25.43 6.29
CA SER A 131 -2.03 -24.53 7.06
C SER A 131 -1.39 -23.22 7.51
N ALA A 132 -0.05 -23.13 7.54
CA ALA A 132 0.72 -21.97 7.97
C ALA A 132 1.44 -21.26 6.81
N ARG A 133 1.50 -21.88 5.61
CA ARG A 133 2.09 -21.28 4.41
C ARG A 133 1.46 -19.94 4.08
N ARG A 134 2.30 -18.94 3.86
CA ARG A 134 1.92 -17.57 3.47
C ARG A 134 2.72 -17.22 2.23
N ARG A 135 2.07 -16.64 1.22
CA ARG A 135 2.80 -16.13 0.05
C ARG A 135 3.65 -14.92 0.47
N PRO A 136 4.91 -14.83 0.02
CA PRO A 136 5.68 -13.62 0.23
C PRO A 136 4.98 -12.41 -0.39
N ALA A 137 5.01 -11.27 0.28
CA ALA A 137 4.37 -10.04 -0.22
C ALA A 137 5.10 -8.79 0.29
N TRP A 138 4.84 -7.66 -0.37
CA TRP A 138 5.27 -6.35 0.09
C TRP A 138 4.24 -5.81 1.08
N TYR A 139 4.52 -5.99 2.37
CA TYR A 139 3.60 -5.55 3.43
C TYR A 139 3.69 -4.04 3.65
N ALA A 140 4.87 -3.45 3.43
CA ALA A 140 5.14 -2.03 3.65
C ALA A 140 5.27 -1.31 2.30
N ILE A 141 4.25 -0.51 1.98
CA ILE A 141 4.19 0.28 0.75
C ILE A 141 3.96 1.74 1.14
N CYS A 142 4.62 2.66 0.43
CA CYS A 142 4.44 4.09 0.57
C CYS A 142 3.72 4.62 -0.68
N LEU A 143 2.52 5.15 -0.50
CA LEU A 143 1.72 5.81 -1.52
C LEU A 143 1.77 7.33 -1.29
N ILE A 144 1.96 8.07 -2.38
CA ILE A 144 2.02 9.53 -2.37
C ILE A 144 0.91 10.07 -3.26
N LYS A 145 0.16 11.06 -2.77
CA LYS A 145 -0.79 11.83 -3.58
C LYS A 145 -0.42 13.31 -3.53
N LEU A 146 -0.37 13.92 -4.72
CA LEU A 146 -0.07 15.35 -4.92
C LEU A 146 -1.31 16.01 -5.55
N LEU A 147 -1.77 17.12 -4.99
CA LEU A 147 -2.84 17.89 -5.62
C LEU A 147 -2.38 18.44 -6.99
N PRO A 148 -3.24 18.40 -8.04
CA PRO A 148 -2.86 18.76 -9.41
C PRO A 148 -2.40 20.22 -9.58
N PHE A 149 -2.74 21.11 -8.65
CA PHE A 149 -2.31 22.52 -8.69
C PHE A 149 -0.79 22.72 -8.46
N CYS A 150 -0.05 21.70 -8.05
CA CYS A 150 1.41 21.81 -7.86
C CYS A 150 2.25 21.63 -9.14
N PHE A 151 1.67 21.26 -10.29
CA PHE A 151 2.44 21.11 -11.52
C PHE A 151 2.70 22.43 -12.27
N ALA A 152 2.08 23.53 -11.85
CA ALA A 152 2.18 24.81 -12.56
C ALA A 152 3.45 25.64 -12.23
N HIS A 153 4.40 25.14 -11.42
CA HIS A 153 5.60 25.91 -11.02
C HIS A 153 6.92 25.13 -11.14
N LEU A 154 6.97 24.10 -11.97
CA LEU A 154 8.19 23.37 -12.32
C LEU A 154 8.39 23.34 -13.84
N ILE A 155 8.46 24.53 -14.46
CA ILE A 155 9.18 24.78 -15.72
C ILE A 155 9.85 26.15 -15.60
#